data_AF-A0A556QNL0-F1
#
_entry.id   AF-A0A556QNL0-F1
#
_cell.length_a   1.000
_cell.length_b   1.000
_cell.length_c   1.000
_cell.angle_alpha   90.00
_cell.angle_beta   90.00
_cell.angle_gamma   90.00
#
_symmetry.space_group_name_H-M   'P 1'
#
loop_
_entity.id
_entity.type
_entity.pdbx_description
1 polymer ?
#
loop_
_entity_poly.entity_id
_entity_poly.type
_entity_poly.pdbx_seq_one_letter_code
_entity_poly.pdbx_strand_id
1 'polypeptide(L)'
;MFTRAEKIELGLIALATGALALVAGRLPKELEIGSFLAIGALALLGQGLLRDIWLLTKQRRAGAGVHREEARCICMESTVGLGGVLTGILLTALAVPFAVTMAEWAWPLAGGLVWCAGFAVKDVVIQWTPWKLRRVKDHGSILVRWR
;
A
#
# COMPACT_ATOMS: atom_id res chain seq x y z
N MET A 1 -7.39 -11.61 17.26
CA MET A 1 -6.28 -11.07 18.09
C MET A 1 -5.14 -10.68 17.17
N PHE A 2 -4.62 -9.45 17.29
CA PHE A 2 -3.49 -8.99 16.47
C PHE A 2 -2.17 -9.63 16.88
N THR A 3 -1.38 -10.05 15.90
CA THR A 3 0.00 -10.53 16.08
C THR A 3 0.93 -9.40 16.52
N ARG A 4 2.12 -9.75 17.06
CA ARG A 4 3.14 -8.73 17.42
C ARG A 4 3.55 -7.88 16.21
N ALA A 5 3.65 -8.49 15.03
CA ALA A 5 3.99 -7.78 13.79
C ALA A 5 2.89 -6.78 13.40
N GLU A 6 1.62 -7.21 13.44
CA GLU A 6 0.48 -6.31 13.16
C GLU A 6 0.39 -5.14 14.14
N LYS A 7 0.70 -5.36 15.43
CA LYS A 7 0.77 -4.27 16.41
C LYS A 7 1.88 -3.26 16.09
N ILE A 8 3.05 -3.74 15.66
CA ILE A 8 4.16 -2.87 15.24
C ILE A 8 3.75 -2.07 14.00
N GLU A 9 3.16 -2.72 13.00
CA GLU A 9 2.67 -2.02 11.80
C GLU A 9 1.62 -0.95 12.14
N LEU A 10 0.63 -1.26 13.00
CA LEU A 10 -0.34 -0.27 13.45
C LEU A 10 0.31 0.89 14.21
N GLY A 11 1.33 0.61 15.02
CA GLY A 11 2.15 1.63 15.68
C GLY A 11 2.91 2.52 14.68
N LEU A 12 3.47 1.93 13.62
CA LEU A 12 4.14 2.66 12.54
C LEU A 12 3.15 3.53 11.74
N ILE A 13 1.95 3.03 11.49
CA ILE A 13 0.87 3.81 10.84
C ILE A 13 0.51 5.02 11.71
N ALA A 14 0.27 4.80 13.01
CA ALA A 14 -0.04 5.89 13.93
C ALA A 14 1.10 6.93 14.01
N LEU A 15 2.36 6.47 14.01
CA LEU A 15 3.53 7.34 14.01
C LEU A 15 3.66 8.12 12.69
N ALA A 16 3.43 7.48 11.54
CA ALA A 16 3.43 8.13 10.24
C ALA A 16 2.30 9.17 10.12
N THR A 17 1.11 8.87 10.64
CA THR A 17 -0.02 9.82 10.73
C THR A 17 0.29 10.99 11.65
N GLY A 18 0.90 10.74 12.80
CA GLY A 18 1.38 11.80 13.69
C GLY A 18 2.43 12.69 13.01
N ALA A 19 3.41 12.09 12.34
CA ALA A 19 4.42 12.82 11.59
C ALA A 19 3.80 13.66 10.47
N LEU A 20 2.82 13.12 9.74
CA LEU A 20 2.09 13.84 8.70
C LEU A 20 1.30 15.03 9.28
N ALA A 21 0.70 14.87 10.45
CA ALA A 21 0.03 15.97 11.15
C ALA A 21 1.01 17.09 11.53
N LEU A 22 2.23 16.76 11.97
CA LEU A 22 3.27 17.75 12.32
C LEU A 22 3.78 18.55 11.11
N VAL A 23 3.73 17.98 9.91
CA VAL A 23 4.15 18.67 8.69
C VAL A 23 2.97 19.22 7.87
N ALA A 24 1.73 18.99 8.29
CA ALA A 24 0.54 19.32 7.50
C ALA A 24 0.44 20.80 7.12
N GLY A 25 0.85 21.72 8.00
CA GLY A 25 0.88 23.16 7.70
C GLY A 25 1.91 23.58 6.64
N ARG A 26 2.82 22.69 6.24
CA ARG A 26 3.78 22.91 5.13
C ARG A 26 3.33 22.24 3.83
N LEU A 27 2.26 21.45 3.85
CA LEU A 27 1.75 20.79 2.65
C LEU A 27 0.89 21.77 1.83
N PRO A 28 0.84 21.61 0.50
CA PRO A 28 0.03 22.46 -0.35
C PRO A 28 -1.46 22.38 0.02
N LYS A 29 -2.14 23.53 -0.01
CA LYS A 29 -3.59 23.62 0.24
C LYS A 29 -4.43 23.22 -0.96
N GLU A 30 -3.84 23.29 -2.14
CA GLU A 30 -4.46 22.90 -3.40
C GLU A 30 -3.52 21.94 -4.11
N LEU A 31 -4.06 20.82 -4.57
CA LEU A 31 -3.32 19.84 -5.32
C LEU A 31 -4.18 19.32 -6.47
N GLU A 32 -3.60 19.12 -7.63
CA GLU A 32 -4.30 18.47 -8.73
C GLU A 32 -4.72 17.05 -8.32
N ILE A 33 -5.92 16.64 -8.72
CA ILE A 33 -6.46 15.32 -8.38
C ILE A 33 -5.55 14.17 -8.85
N GLY A 34 -4.90 14.32 -10.00
CA GLY A 34 -3.95 13.35 -10.54
C GLY A 34 -2.74 13.17 -9.62
N SER A 35 -2.13 14.29 -9.18
CA SER A 35 -1.02 14.28 -8.23
C SER A 35 -1.43 13.73 -6.87
N PHE A 36 -2.64 14.08 -6.39
CA PHE A 36 -3.16 13.57 -5.12
C PHE A 36 -3.30 12.04 -5.14
N LEU A 37 -3.91 11.52 -6.21
CA LEU A 37 -4.08 10.08 -6.41
C LEU A 37 -2.73 9.37 -6.54
N ALA A 38 -1.80 9.92 -7.33
CA ALA A 38 -0.48 9.34 -7.52
C ALA A 38 0.33 9.29 -6.22
N ILE A 39 0.32 10.36 -5.41
CA ILE A 39 1.01 10.39 -4.12
C ILE A 39 0.41 9.36 -3.16
N GLY A 40 -0.93 9.29 -3.05
CA GLY A 40 -1.59 8.30 -2.22
C GLY A 40 -1.27 6.86 -2.64
N ALA A 41 -1.28 6.59 -3.94
CA ALA A 41 -0.95 5.28 -4.49
C ALA A 41 0.54 4.92 -4.29
N LEU A 42 1.45 5.88 -4.42
CA LEU A 42 2.87 5.72 -4.08
C LEU A 42 3.07 5.45 -2.59
N ALA A 43 2.32 6.13 -1.70
CA ALA A 43 2.39 5.87 -0.27
C ALA A 43 1.95 4.44 0.07
N LEU A 44 0.89 3.95 -0.59
CA LEU A 44 0.43 2.56 -0.46
C LEU A 44 1.47 1.56 -0.97
N LEU A 45 2.07 1.79 -2.15
CA LEU A 45 3.16 0.94 -2.67
C LEU A 45 4.40 0.96 -1.77
N GLY A 46 4.77 2.13 -1.24
CA GLY A 46 5.90 2.29 -0.34
C GLY A 46 5.72 1.51 0.97
N GLN A 47 4.51 1.54 1.53
CA GLN A 47 4.16 0.72 2.69
C GLN A 47 4.33 -0.77 2.41
N GLY A 48 3.78 -1.25 1.28
CA GLY A 48 3.91 -2.65 0.86
C GLY A 48 5.37 -3.07 0.65
N LEU A 49 6.15 -2.23 -0.04
CA LEU A 49 7.56 -2.48 -0.29
C LEU A 49 8.38 -2.59 1.00
N LEU A 50 8.20 -1.66 1.94
CA LEU A 50 8.90 -1.70 3.23
C LEU A 50 8.58 -2.97 4.01
N ARG A 51 7.32 -3.40 3.99
CA ARG A 51 6.90 -4.65 4.60
C ARG A 51 7.54 -5.86 3.91
N ASP A 52 7.54 -5.89 2.58
CA ASP A 52 8.10 -7.00 1.81
C ASP A 52 9.61 -7.13 2.04
N ILE A 53 10.34 -6.01 2.08
CA ILE A 53 11.77 -5.98 2.45
C ILE A 53 11.99 -6.53 3.87
N TRP A 54 11.13 -6.14 4.82
CA TRP A 54 11.22 -6.63 6.20
C TRP A 54 10.99 -8.14 6.30
N LEU A 55 9.97 -8.67 5.62
CA LEU A 55 9.66 -10.09 5.56
C LEU A 55 10.80 -10.89 4.92
N LEU A 56 11.34 -10.42 3.79
CA LEU A 56 12.49 -11.04 3.13
C LEU A 56 13.72 -11.07 4.04
N THR A 57 13.99 -9.98 4.76
CA THR A 57 15.11 -9.89 5.70
C THR A 57 14.93 -10.87 6.86
N LYS A 58 13.71 -11.01 7.37
CA LYS A 58 13.37 -11.95 8.44
C LYS A 58 13.52 -13.40 7.99
N GLN A 59 13.03 -13.75 6.80
CA GLN A 59 13.16 -15.09 6.23
C GLN A 59 14.62 -15.47 6.00
N ARG A 60 15.44 -14.55 5.46
CA ARG A 60 16.89 -14.75 5.29
C ARG A 60 17.58 -15.07 6.62
N ARG A 61 17.22 -14.38 7.71
CA ARG A 61 17.79 -14.62 9.05
C ARG A 61 17.34 -15.94 9.67
N ALA A 62 16.13 -16.40 9.37
CA ALA A 62 15.58 -17.61 9.93
C ALA A 62 16.13 -18.90 9.29
N GLY A 63 16.87 -18.81 8.18
CA GLY A 63 17.40 -19.98 7.46
C GLY A 63 16.30 -20.93 6.96
N ALA A 64 15.04 -20.48 6.95
CA ALA A 64 13.90 -21.34 6.69
C ALA A 64 13.83 -21.68 5.20
N GLY A 65 13.81 -22.98 4.88
CA GLY A 65 13.39 -23.47 3.58
C GLY A 65 11.96 -23.02 3.33
N VAL A 66 11.79 -21.98 2.51
CA VAL A 66 10.47 -21.43 2.20
C VAL A 66 9.70 -22.49 1.41
N HIS A 67 8.62 -23.02 1.99
CA HIS A 67 7.64 -23.80 1.24
C HIS A 67 7.04 -22.89 0.17
N ARG A 68 7.43 -23.15 -1.08
CA ARG A 68 6.99 -22.40 -2.26
C ARG A 68 5.69 -23.02 -2.76
N GLU A 69 4.58 -22.37 -2.46
CA GLU A 69 3.30 -22.72 -3.06
C GLU A 69 3.23 -22.05 -4.45
N GLU A 70 3.01 -22.84 -5.50
CA GLU A 70 2.87 -22.31 -6.86
C GLU A 70 1.41 -21.90 -7.09
N ALA A 71 1.16 -20.59 -7.22
CA ALA A 71 -0.18 -20.09 -7.52
C ALA A 71 -0.11 -18.89 -8.47
N ARG A 72 -1.09 -18.78 -9.38
CA ARG A 72 -1.29 -17.61 -10.24
C ARG A 72 -2.04 -16.55 -9.44
N CYS A 73 -1.30 -15.78 -8.64
CA CYS A 73 -1.84 -14.75 -7.78
C CYS A 73 -1.15 -13.41 -8.05
N ILE A 74 -1.92 -12.32 -7.94
CA ILE A 74 -1.39 -10.96 -7.90
C ILE A 74 -1.81 -10.30 -6.58
N CYS A 75 -0.88 -9.56 -5.96
CA CYS A 75 -1.15 -8.86 -4.73
C CYS A 75 -2.12 -7.70 -5.00
N MET A 76 -3.23 -7.67 -4.27
CA MET A 76 -4.23 -6.60 -4.42
C MET A 76 -3.60 -5.23 -4.18
N GLU A 77 -2.72 -5.13 -3.19
CA GLU A 77 -1.98 -3.92 -2.86
C GLU A 77 -1.17 -3.37 -4.04
N SER A 78 -0.38 -4.21 -4.71
CA SER A 78 0.42 -3.80 -5.86
C SER A 78 -0.47 -3.45 -7.06
N THR A 79 -1.58 -4.15 -7.28
CA THR A 79 -2.54 -3.84 -8.34
C THR A 79 -3.21 -2.49 -8.11
N VAL A 80 -3.73 -2.26 -6.91
CA VAL A 80 -4.38 -1.00 -6.54
C VAL A 80 -3.38 0.16 -6.55
N GLY A 81 -2.18 -0.06 -6.00
CA GLY A 81 -1.11 0.93 -5.98
C GLY A 81 -0.63 1.29 -7.39
N LEU A 82 -0.29 0.31 -8.22
CA LEU A 82 0.17 0.57 -9.59
C LEU A 82 -0.94 1.20 -10.44
N GLY A 83 -2.17 0.68 -10.33
CA GLY A 83 -3.33 1.25 -11.01
C GLY A 83 -3.56 2.72 -10.62
N GLY A 84 -3.53 3.03 -9.32
CA GLY A 84 -3.66 4.39 -8.81
C GLY A 84 -2.55 5.32 -9.30
N VAL A 85 -1.30 4.86 -9.35
CA VAL A 85 -0.18 5.64 -9.91
C VAL A 85 -0.40 5.93 -11.39
N LEU A 86 -0.71 4.91 -12.19
CA LEU A 86 -0.93 5.07 -13.63
C LEU A 86 -2.12 6.00 -13.92
N THR A 87 -3.24 5.82 -13.21
CA THR A 87 -4.40 6.71 -13.33
C THR A 87 -4.05 8.13 -12.89
N GLY A 88 -3.31 8.31 -11.79
CA GLY A 88 -2.88 9.63 -11.32
C GLY A 88 -2.01 10.35 -12.35
N ILE A 89 -0.99 9.67 -12.89
CA ILE A 89 -0.13 10.18 -13.96
C ILE A 89 -0.95 10.54 -15.19
N LEU A 90 -1.88 9.68 -15.61
CA LEU A 90 -2.72 9.93 -16.77
C LEU A 90 -3.60 11.17 -16.58
N LEU A 91 -4.21 11.34 -15.40
CA LEU A 91 -5.03 12.51 -15.08
C LEU A 91 -4.20 13.80 -15.07
N THR A 92 -2.97 13.77 -14.54
CA THR A 92 -2.04 14.91 -14.59
C THR A 92 -1.62 15.20 -16.04
N ALA A 93 -1.30 14.18 -16.83
CA ALA A 93 -0.88 14.35 -18.23
C ALA A 93 -1.99 14.91 -19.12
N LEU A 94 -3.25 14.59 -18.83
CA LEU A 94 -4.42 15.14 -19.51
C LEU A 94 -4.81 16.55 -19.01
N ALA A 95 -4.06 17.13 -18.07
CA ALA A 95 -4.31 18.45 -17.48
C ALA A 95 -5.76 18.62 -17.01
N VAL A 96 -6.31 17.57 -16.39
CA VAL A 96 -7.70 17.58 -15.92
C VAL A 96 -7.83 18.66 -14.84
N PRO A 97 -8.70 19.68 -15.00
CA PRO A 97 -8.65 20.91 -14.20
C PRO A 97 -9.23 20.77 -12.78
N PHE A 98 -9.36 19.54 -12.26
CA PHE A 98 -9.89 19.32 -10.92
C PHE A 98 -8.78 19.45 -9.88
N ALA A 99 -8.80 20.56 -9.15
CA ALA A 99 -8.03 20.75 -7.94
C ALA A 99 -8.80 20.21 -6.72
N VAL A 100 -8.09 19.53 -5.83
CA VAL A 100 -8.56 19.11 -4.52
C VAL A 100 -8.03 20.13 -3.50
N THR A 101 -8.95 20.84 -2.86
CA THR A 101 -8.60 21.74 -1.75
C THR A 101 -8.52 20.93 -0.45
N MET A 102 -7.35 20.94 0.17
CA MET A 102 -7.05 20.17 1.38
C MET A 102 -6.86 21.12 2.56
N ALA A 103 -7.72 20.99 3.57
CA ALA A 103 -7.49 21.60 4.86
C ALA A 103 -6.31 20.93 5.57
N GLU A 104 -5.65 21.63 6.50
CA GLU A 104 -4.47 21.12 7.22
C GLU A 104 -4.77 19.81 7.97
N TRP A 105 -5.95 19.70 8.59
CA TRP A 105 -6.39 18.48 9.27
C TRP A 105 -6.73 17.33 8.31
N ALA A 106 -7.01 17.62 7.04
CA ALA A 106 -7.39 16.60 6.06
C ALA A 106 -6.18 15.78 5.59
N TRP A 107 -4.97 16.35 5.62
CA TRP A 107 -3.74 15.64 5.28
C TRP A 107 -3.46 14.41 6.14
N PRO A 108 -3.37 14.51 7.49
CA PRO A 108 -3.15 13.35 8.34
C PRO A 108 -4.29 12.32 8.24
N LEU A 109 -5.53 12.78 8.04
CA LEU A 109 -6.66 11.85 7.82
C LEU A 109 -6.52 11.10 6.49
N ALA A 110 -6.23 11.78 5.39
CA ALA A 110 -6.06 11.16 4.09
C ALA A 110 -4.89 10.16 4.10
N GLY A 111 -3.73 10.55 4.64
CA GLY A 111 -2.59 9.65 4.78
C GLY A 111 -2.90 8.46 5.69
N GLY A 112 -3.53 8.72 6.85
CA GLY A 112 -3.98 7.67 7.76
C GLY A 112 -4.95 6.68 7.10
N LEU A 113 -5.91 7.16 6.33
CA LEU A 113 -6.84 6.31 5.58
C LEU A 113 -6.13 5.47 4.53
N VAL A 114 -5.19 6.05 3.77
CA VAL A 114 -4.38 5.32 2.79
C VAL A 114 -3.59 4.20 3.47
N TRP A 115 -2.91 4.49 4.59
CA TRP A 115 -2.11 3.48 5.28
C TRP A 115 -2.95 2.40 5.96
N CYS A 116 -4.09 2.76 6.54
CA CYS A 116 -5.05 1.82 7.10
C CYS A 116 -5.67 0.94 6.00
N ALA A 117 -5.98 1.50 4.84
CA ALA A 117 -6.47 0.74 3.70
C ALA A 117 -5.40 -0.25 3.20
N GLY A 118 -4.15 0.20 3.06
CA GLY A 118 -3.00 -0.64 2.76
C GLY A 118 -2.87 -1.81 3.74
N PHE A 119 -2.97 -1.53 5.05
CA PHE A 119 -2.96 -2.56 6.10
C PHE A 119 -4.14 -3.53 6.02
N ALA A 120 -5.33 -3.06 5.64
CA ALA A 120 -6.53 -3.90 5.55
C ALA A 120 -6.49 -4.86 4.35
N VAL A 121 -5.91 -4.43 3.23
CA VAL A 121 -5.78 -5.22 1.98
C VAL A 121 -4.47 -5.99 1.88
N LYS A 122 -3.58 -5.82 2.86
CA LYS A 122 -2.21 -6.30 2.87
C LYS A 122 -2.06 -7.82 2.65
N ASP A 123 -3.03 -8.61 3.09
CA ASP A 123 -3.02 -10.07 2.95
C ASP A 123 -3.96 -10.56 1.85
N VAL A 124 -4.51 -9.65 1.03
CA VAL A 124 -5.47 -9.98 -0.02
C VAL A 124 -4.75 -10.20 -1.34
N VAL A 125 -4.95 -11.38 -1.91
CA VAL A 125 -4.46 -11.73 -3.26
C VAL A 125 -5.64 -12.01 -4.19
N ILE A 126 -5.49 -11.61 -5.45
CA ILE A 126 -6.40 -11.99 -6.52
C ILE A 126 -5.82 -13.24 -7.18
N GLN A 127 -6.50 -14.38 -7.04
CA GLN A 127 -6.18 -15.61 -7.78
C GLN A 127 -6.81 -15.55 -9.17
N TRP A 128 -6.02 -15.84 -10.21
CA TRP A 128 -6.46 -15.71 -11.61
C TRP A 128 -7.26 -16.91 -12.13
N THR A 129 -7.07 -18.10 -11.54
CA THR A 129 -7.73 -19.33 -12.01
C THR A 129 -8.02 -20.27 -10.83
N PRO A 130 -9.28 -20.45 -10.41
CA PRO A 130 -10.45 -19.61 -10.73
C PRO A 130 -10.34 -18.19 -10.15
N TRP A 131 -11.03 -17.20 -10.73
CA TRP A 131 -11.09 -15.82 -10.21
C TRP A 131 -11.66 -15.80 -8.79
N LYS A 132 -10.79 -15.59 -7.79
CA LYS A 132 -11.16 -15.55 -6.38
C LYS A 132 -10.30 -14.57 -5.60
N LEU A 133 -10.92 -13.80 -4.72
CA LEU A 133 -10.22 -13.06 -3.68
C LEU A 133 -9.95 -14.01 -2.51
N ARG A 134 -8.68 -14.18 -2.17
CA ARG A 134 -8.26 -15.01 -1.04
C ARG A 134 -7.41 -14.16 -0.11
N ARG A 135 -7.61 -14.32 1.20
CA ARG A 135 -6.67 -13.81 2.19
C ARG A 135 -5.58 -14.85 2.41
N VAL A 136 -4.34 -14.52 2.03
CA VAL A 136 -3.17 -15.37 2.24
C VAL A 136 -2.19 -14.59 3.11
N LYS A 137 -2.03 -15.08 4.33
CA LYS A 137 -1.06 -14.54 5.28
C LYS A 137 0.35 -14.86 4.79
N ASP A 138 1.25 -13.87 4.83
CA ASP A 138 2.65 -14.02 4.39
C ASP A 138 2.77 -14.49 2.92
N HIS A 139 2.00 -13.89 2.02
CA HIS A 139 1.94 -14.26 0.59
C HIS A 139 3.28 -14.12 -0.18
N GLY A 140 4.34 -13.58 0.42
CA GLY A 140 5.70 -13.56 -0.13
C GLY A 140 6.33 -14.95 -0.34
N SER A 141 5.71 -16.03 0.15
CA SER A 141 6.11 -17.42 -0.15
C SER A 141 5.48 -17.99 -1.43
N ILE A 142 4.57 -17.27 -2.08
CA ILE A 142 3.91 -17.74 -3.31
C ILE A 142 4.81 -17.45 -4.51
N LEU A 143 5.16 -18.50 -5.26
CA LEU A 143 5.87 -18.34 -6.53
C LEU A 143 4.83 -18.20 -7.65
N VAL A 144 4.80 -17.01 -8.27
CA VAL A 144 3.94 -16.76 -9.43
C VAL A 144 4.52 -17.51 -10.63
N ARG A 145 3.84 -18.58 -11.05
CA ARG A 145 4.24 -19.39 -12.21
C ARG A 145 3.23 -19.23 -13.34
N TRP A 146 3.66 -18.63 -14.43
CA TRP A 146 2.93 -18.57 -15.69
C TRP A 146 3.23 -19.86 -16.46
N ARG A 147 2.30 -20.82 -16.42
CA ARG A 147 2.25 -21.93 -17.41
C ARG A 147 1.42 -21.50 -18.60
#